data_AF-A0ABD2HGH4-F1
#
_entry.id   AF-A0ABD2HGH4-F1
#
_cell.length_a   1.000
_cell.length_b   1.000
_cell.length_c   1.000
_cell.angle_alpha   90.00
_cell.angle_beta   90.00
_cell.angle_gamma   90.00
#
_symmetry.space_group_name_H-M   'P 1'
#
loop_
_entity.id
_entity.type
_entity.pdbx_description
1 polymer ?
#
loop_
_entity_poly.entity_id
_entity_poly.type
_entity_poly.pdbx_seq_one_letter_code
_entity_poly.pdbx_strand_id
1 'polypeptide(L)'
;MNAVILFTSCYLPENTVEDYEYVMDNLFRYIVGTLDLMVSENYLLVYLCAMAPRNKLPSIKWLKQCYTSIDRRLKKDLKGLLVVHPAWYIRALLTVVKPFISEKFGRKIRFIQTLQELSELVPTDRLQIPDAVRQFDAGLRR
;
A
#
# COMPACT_ATOMS: atom_id res chain seq x y z
N MET A 1 16.37 4.00 -13.03
CA MET A 1 14.93 4.34 -12.97
C MET A 1 14.34 3.45 -11.87
N ASN A 2 13.68 4.00 -10.86
CA ASN A 2 13.10 3.17 -9.79
C ASN A 2 11.83 2.50 -10.32
N ALA A 3 11.65 1.20 -10.09
CA ALA A 3 10.39 0.53 -10.43
C ALA A 3 9.25 1.13 -9.58
N VAL A 4 8.10 1.41 -10.18
CA VAL A 4 6.91 1.88 -9.45
C VAL A 4 5.88 0.78 -9.46
N ILE A 5 5.49 0.33 -8.27
CA ILE A 5 4.55 -0.75 -8.06
C ILE A 5 3.28 -0.14 -7.50
N LEU A 6 2.16 -0.37 -8.19
CA LEU A 6 0.86 0.16 -7.80
C LEU A 6 0.05 -0.92 -7.09
N PHE A 7 -0.44 -0.60 -5.91
CA PHE A 7 -1.35 -1.41 -5.13
C PHE A 7 -2.63 -0.63 -4.87
N THR A 8 -3.80 -1.20 -5.15
CA THR A 8 -5.08 -0.49 -5.02
C THR A 8 -6.03 -1.22 -4.09
N SER A 9 -6.54 -0.51 -3.08
CA SER A 9 -7.45 -1.06 -2.06
C SER A 9 -8.79 -1.53 -2.60
N CYS A 10 -9.27 -0.99 -3.74
CA CYS A 10 -10.58 -1.38 -4.29
C CYS A 10 -10.64 -2.87 -4.67
N TYR A 11 -9.49 -3.47 -4.99
CA TYR A 11 -9.35 -4.89 -5.35
C TYR A 11 -9.05 -5.80 -4.15
N LEU A 12 -8.97 -5.26 -2.92
CA LEU A 12 -8.79 -6.09 -1.73
C LEU A 12 -10.07 -6.88 -1.39
N PRO A 13 -9.93 -8.12 -0.90
CA PRO A 13 -11.04 -8.90 -0.35
C PRO A 13 -11.70 -8.17 0.83
N GLU A 14 -12.99 -8.38 1.00
CA GLU A 14 -13.71 -7.95 2.19
C GLU A 14 -13.54 -8.95 3.33
N ASN A 15 -13.51 -8.48 4.58
CA ASN A 15 -13.39 -9.34 5.76
C ASN A 15 -14.60 -10.28 6.00
N THR A 16 -15.66 -10.11 5.21
CA THR A 16 -16.85 -10.96 5.18
C THR A 16 -16.67 -12.21 4.31
N VAL A 17 -15.60 -12.28 3.52
CA VAL A 17 -15.28 -13.45 2.70
C VAL A 17 -14.97 -14.65 3.59
N GLU A 18 -15.52 -15.82 3.24
CA GLU A 18 -15.19 -17.08 3.90
C GLU A 18 -13.68 -17.35 3.86
N ASP A 19 -13.13 -17.84 4.97
CA ASP A 19 -11.69 -18.06 5.12
C ASP A 19 -10.82 -16.83 4.81
N TYR A 20 -11.28 -15.62 5.16
CA TYR A 20 -10.59 -14.36 4.90
C TYR A 20 -9.09 -14.36 5.27
N GLU A 21 -8.71 -14.95 6.42
CA GLU A 21 -7.30 -15.04 6.80
C GLU A 21 -6.49 -15.87 5.78
N TYR A 22 -7.02 -17.00 5.32
CA TYR A 22 -6.38 -17.83 4.30
C TYR A 22 -6.26 -17.07 2.97
N VAL A 23 -7.32 -16.38 2.53
CA VAL A 23 -7.30 -15.59 1.29
C VAL A 23 -6.24 -14.49 1.38
N MET A 24 -6.20 -13.75 2.49
CA MET A 24 -5.24 -12.68 2.71
C MET A 24 -3.79 -13.22 2.77
N ASP A 25 -3.55 -14.35 3.42
CA ASP A 25 -2.23 -14.97 3.47
C ASP A 25 -1.72 -15.40 2.09
N ASN A 26 -2.58 -15.99 1.26
CA ASN A 26 -2.21 -16.36 -0.11
C ASN A 26 -2.01 -15.13 -0.99
N LEU A 27 -2.84 -14.10 -0.85
CA LEU A 27 -2.66 -12.83 -1.53
C LEU A 27 -1.32 -12.18 -1.15
N PHE A 28 -0.97 -12.17 0.14
CA PHE A 28 0.30 -11.64 0.60
C PHE A 28 1.49 -12.44 0.05
N ARG A 29 1.43 -13.78 0.05
CA ARG A 29 2.47 -14.62 -0.57
C ARG A 29 2.62 -14.35 -2.06
N TYR A 30 1.50 -14.22 -2.78
CA TYR A 30 1.50 -13.86 -4.20
C TYR A 30 2.16 -12.49 -4.42
N ILE A 31 1.80 -11.48 -3.63
CA ILE A 31 2.40 -10.14 -3.72
C ILE A 31 3.90 -10.21 -3.48
N VAL A 32 4.35 -10.85 -2.39
CA VAL A 32 5.78 -10.96 -2.07
C VAL A 32 6.54 -11.71 -3.15
N GLY A 33 6.01 -12.83 -3.64
CA GLY A 33 6.62 -13.59 -4.75
C GLY A 33 6.70 -12.77 -6.03
N THR A 34 5.65 -12.02 -6.36
CA THR A 34 5.64 -11.13 -7.53
C THR A 34 6.64 -9.99 -7.37
N LEU A 35 6.73 -9.38 -6.18
CA LEU A 35 7.74 -8.35 -5.88
C LEU A 35 9.16 -8.89 -6.03
N ASP A 36 9.42 -10.10 -5.55
CA ASP A 36 10.73 -10.75 -5.61
C ASP A 36 11.18 -11.01 -7.06
N LEU A 37 10.23 -11.32 -7.96
CA LEU A 37 10.46 -11.52 -9.39
C LEU A 37 10.54 -10.21 -10.19
N MET A 38 9.71 -9.22 -9.87
CA MET A 38 9.61 -7.97 -10.65
C MET A 38 10.68 -6.94 -10.27
N VAL A 39 11.19 -6.99 -9.05
CA VAL A 39 12.12 -5.98 -8.55
C VAL A 39 13.52 -6.59 -8.42
N SER A 40 14.42 -6.15 -9.31
CA SER A 40 15.85 -6.43 -9.18
C SER A 40 16.46 -5.58 -8.06
N GLU A 41 16.24 -4.26 -8.09
CA GLU A 41 16.67 -3.30 -7.06
C GLU A 41 15.79 -2.04 -7.04
N ASN A 42 15.78 -1.33 -5.91
CA ASN A 42 15.26 0.05 -5.72
C ASN A 42 13.88 0.33 -6.34
N TYR A 43 12.81 0.23 -5.54
CA TYR A 43 11.43 0.45 -5.99
C TYR A 43 10.62 1.39 -5.10
N LEU A 44 9.56 1.95 -5.66
CA LEU A 44 8.52 2.71 -4.96
C LEU A 44 7.23 1.89 -4.94
N LEU A 45 6.60 1.81 -3.78
CA LEU A 45 5.27 1.22 -3.65
C LEU A 45 4.25 2.35 -3.49
N VAL A 46 3.30 2.44 -4.41
CA VAL A 46 2.18 3.38 -4.36
C VAL A 46 0.96 2.59 -3.92
N TYR A 47 0.43 2.92 -2.74
CA TYR A 47 -0.80 2.34 -2.21
C TYR A 47 -1.95 3.34 -2.34
N LEU A 48 -2.86 3.09 -3.30
CA LEU A 48 -4.09 3.85 -3.47
C LEU A 48 -5.14 3.36 -2.47
N CYS A 49 -5.47 4.17 -1.47
CA CYS A 49 -6.47 3.86 -0.44
C CYS A 49 -7.88 4.36 -0.76
N ALA A 50 -8.07 5.07 -1.88
CA ALA A 50 -9.33 5.76 -2.16
C ALA A 50 -10.52 4.79 -2.01
N MET A 51 -11.51 5.23 -1.23
CA MET A 51 -12.73 4.48 -0.93
C MET A 51 -12.52 3.12 -0.26
N ALA A 52 -11.35 2.81 0.32
CA ALA A 52 -11.20 1.60 1.13
C ALA A 52 -12.24 1.63 2.26
N PRO A 53 -13.17 0.67 2.34
CA PRO A 53 -14.04 0.54 3.48
C PRO A 53 -13.26 -0.11 4.63
N ARG A 54 -13.62 0.22 5.88
CA ARG A 54 -12.88 -0.28 7.06
C ARG A 54 -12.89 -1.81 7.18
N ASN A 55 -13.90 -2.45 6.61
CA ASN A 55 -14.05 -3.90 6.59
C ASN A 55 -13.08 -4.60 5.63
N LYS A 56 -12.22 -3.88 4.89
CA LYS A 56 -11.13 -4.47 4.11
C LYS A 56 -9.77 -4.45 4.82
N LEU A 57 -9.72 -4.01 6.07
CA LEU A 57 -8.46 -3.95 6.82
C LEU A 57 -8.10 -5.30 7.43
N PRO A 58 -6.89 -5.81 7.21
CA PRO A 58 -6.39 -6.95 7.97
C PRO A 58 -6.12 -6.58 9.43
N SER A 59 -6.07 -7.60 10.29
CA SER A 59 -5.78 -7.42 11.72
C SER A 59 -4.36 -6.88 11.97
N ILE A 60 -4.15 -6.23 13.12
CA ILE A 60 -2.81 -5.76 13.53
C ILE A 60 -1.82 -6.93 13.63
N LYS A 61 -2.29 -8.09 14.12
CA LYS A 61 -1.50 -9.32 14.20
C LYS A 61 -1.01 -9.74 12.80
N TRP A 62 -1.91 -9.74 11.83
CA TRP A 62 -1.60 -10.07 10.44
C TRP A 62 -0.61 -9.06 9.82
N LEU A 63 -0.81 -7.76 10.04
CA LEU A 63 0.12 -6.71 9.56
C LEU A 63 1.53 -6.87 10.13
N LYS A 64 1.64 -7.18 11.42
CA LYS A 64 2.92 -7.48 12.06
C LYS A 64 3.56 -8.71 11.43
N GLN A 65 2.81 -9.80 11.25
CA GLN A 65 3.30 -11.03 10.60
C GLN A 65 3.77 -10.75 9.18
N CYS A 66 3.00 -10.02 8.38
CA CYS A 66 3.37 -9.61 7.03
C CYS A 66 4.69 -8.84 7.01
N TYR A 67 4.80 -7.79 7.83
CA TYR A 67 6.07 -7.06 7.92
C TYR A 67 7.22 -7.98 8.32
N THR A 68 7.02 -8.93 9.23
CA THR A 68 8.08 -9.84 9.66
C THR A 68 8.51 -10.79 8.53
N SER A 69 7.54 -11.32 7.76
CA SER A 69 7.75 -12.29 6.69
C SER A 69 8.33 -11.74 5.39
N ILE A 70 8.21 -10.42 5.12
CA ILE A 70 8.84 -9.82 3.93
C ILE A 70 10.38 -9.97 4.04
N ASP A 71 11.03 -10.42 2.96
CA ASP A 71 12.48 -10.55 2.93
C ASP A 71 13.21 -9.23 3.23
N ARG A 72 14.36 -9.32 3.89
CA ARG A 72 15.17 -8.15 4.26
C ARG A 72 15.59 -7.33 3.03
N ARG A 73 15.86 -7.97 1.89
CA ARG A 73 16.19 -7.35 0.60
C ARG A 73 15.06 -6.44 0.14
N LEU A 74 13.84 -6.99 0.02
CA LEU A 74 12.65 -6.23 -0.40
C LEU A 74 12.37 -5.02 0.51
N LYS A 75 12.58 -5.17 1.83
CA LYS A 75 12.48 -4.03 2.78
C LYS A 75 13.53 -2.95 2.54
N LYS A 76 14.76 -3.33 2.19
CA LYS A 76 15.87 -2.40 1.94
C LYS A 76 15.68 -1.65 0.63
N ASP A 77 15.30 -2.39 -0.41
CA ASP A 77 15.16 -1.89 -1.78
C ASP A 77 13.94 -0.98 -1.94
N LEU A 78 12.95 -1.08 -1.05
CA LEU A 78 11.87 -0.10 -1.00
C LEU A 78 12.44 1.30 -0.71
N LYS A 79 12.26 2.27 -1.62
CA LYS A 79 12.66 3.67 -1.42
C LYS A 79 11.59 4.48 -0.73
N GLY A 80 10.33 4.14 -0.95
CA GLY A 80 9.18 4.88 -0.45
C GLY A 80 7.91 4.07 -0.57
N LEU A 81 7.06 4.18 0.45
CA LEU A 81 5.68 3.72 0.45
C LEU A 81 4.78 4.95 0.43
N LEU A 82 4.24 5.29 -0.74
CA LEU A 82 3.35 6.42 -0.95
C LEU A 82 1.91 5.97 -0.72
N VAL A 83 1.32 6.34 0.41
CA VAL A 83 -0.07 6.03 0.77
C VAL A 83 -0.95 7.18 0.32
N VAL A 84 -1.72 6.96 -0.75
CA VAL A 84 -2.48 7.99 -1.46
C VAL A 84 -3.94 7.95 -1.04
N HIS A 85 -4.52 9.12 -0.78
CA HIS A 85 -5.85 9.29 -0.20
C HIS A 85 -6.06 8.49 1.09
N PRO A 86 -5.16 8.59 2.09
CA PRO A 86 -5.30 7.84 3.32
C PRO A 86 -6.53 8.31 4.08
N ALA A 87 -7.48 7.41 4.32
CA ALA A 87 -8.53 7.67 5.28
C ALA A 87 -7.93 7.87 6.69
N TRP A 88 -8.62 8.63 7.54
CA TRP A 88 -8.12 8.95 8.89
C TRP A 88 -7.74 7.69 9.69
N TYR A 89 -8.49 6.62 9.52
CA TYR A 89 -8.29 5.37 10.25
C TYR A 89 -7.04 4.61 9.77
N ILE A 90 -6.61 4.79 8.51
CA ILE A 90 -5.34 4.25 8.00
C ILE A 90 -4.16 4.90 8.71
N ARG A 91 -4.24 6.23 8.94
CA ARG A 91 -3.22 6.96 9.71
C ARG A 91 -3.17 6.50 11.16
N ALA A 92 -4.34 6.27 11.77
CA ALA A 92 -4.43 5.72 13.12
C ALA A 92 -3.82 4.30 13.19
N LEU A 93 -4.20 3.41 12.26
CA LEU A 93 -3.66 2.06 12.15
C LEU A 93 -2.14 2.05 12.00
N LEU A 94 -1.59 2.89 11.11
CA LEU A 94 -0.14 2.98 10.91
C LEU A 94 0.58 3.51 12.16
N THR A 95 -0.05 4.40 12.93
CA THR A 95 0.47 4.83 14.24
C THR A 95 0.54 3.65 15.22
N VAL A 96 -0.48 2.80 15.25
CA VAL A 96 -0.53 1.61 16.12
C VAL A 96 0.47 0.53 15.68
N VAL A 97 0.71 0.38 14.37
CA VAL A 97 1.65 -0.61 13.83
C VAL A 97 3.10 -0.11 13.87
N LYS A 98 3.33 1.21 13.99
CA LYS A 98 4.65 1.85 14.01
C LYS A 98 5.68 1.19 14.95
N PRO A 99 5.34 0.75 16.17
CA PRO A 99 6.30 0.09 17.08
C PRO A 99 6.85 -1.24 16.55
N PHE A 100 6.15 -1.90 15.62
CA PHE A 100 6.54 -3.20 15.08
C PHE A 100 7.35 -3.11 13.79
N ILE A 101 7.48 -1.92 13.21
CA ILE A 101 8.29 -1.67 12.01
C ILE A 101 9.59 -0.96 12.39
N SER A 102 10.66 -1.20 11.64
CA SER A 102 11.93 -0.50 11.88
C SER A 102 11.78 1.00 11.62
N GLU A 103 12.48 1.83 12.40
CA GLU A 103 12.47 3.29 12.24
C GLU A 103 12.87 3.71 10.81
N LYS A 104 13.84 3.01 10.22
CA LYS A 104 14.26 3.19 8.82
C LYS A 104 13.12 2.92 7.83
N PHE A 105 12.32 1.88 8.06
CA PHE A 105 11.16 1.57 7.23
C PHE A 105 10.04 2.59 7.44
N GLY A 106 9.75 2.96 8.69
CA GLY A 106 8.74 3.97 9.01
C GLY A 106 8.99 5.31 8.30
N ARG A 107 10.26 5.73 8.17
CA ARG A 107 10.66 6.93 7.41
C ARG A 107 10.38 6.86 5.89
N LYS A 108 10.14 5.66 5.34
CA LYS A 108 9.79 5.47 3.93
C LYS A 108 8.30 5.71 3.67
N ILE A 109 7.46 5.72 4.70
CA ILE A 109 6.01 5.88 4.57
C ILE A 109 5.69 7.37 4.43
N ARG A 110 5.02 7.75 3.34
CA ARG A 110 4.57 9.12 3.07
C ARG A 110 3.09 9.13 2.73
N PHE A 111 2.36 10.09 3.27
CA PHE A 111 0.93 10.26 3.05
C PHE A 111 0.70 11.32 1.98
N ILE A 112 0.03 10.94 0.91
CA ILE A 112 -0.25 11.81 -0.24
C ILE A 112 -1.75 12.09 -0.28
N GLN A 113 -2.14 13.37 -0.30
CA GLN A 113 -3.56 13.75 -0.22
C GLN A 113 -4.25 13.77 -1.57
N THR A 114 -3.50 14.03 -2.65
CA THR A 114 -4.06 14.21 -4.00
C THR A 114 -3.24 13.48 -5.06
N LEU A 115 -3.88 13.16 -6.19
CA LEU A 115 -3.17 12.63 -7.36
C LEU A 115 -2.20 13.67 -7.97
N GLN A 116 -2.43 14.96 -7.74
CA GLN A 116 -1.49 16.02 -8.15
C GLN A 116 -0.18 15.92 -7.37
N GLU A 117 -0.25 15.83 -6.03
CA GLU A 117 0.94 15.63 -5.19
C GLU A 117 1.66 14.31 -5.54
N LEU A 118 0.92 13.27 -5.93
CA LEU A 118 1.53 12.03 -6.43
C LEU A 118 2.33 12.25 -7.73
N SER A 119 1.78 13.05 -8.66
CA SER A 119 2.40 13.33 -9.96
C SER A 119 3.73 14.07 -9.87
N GLU A 120 3.94 14.83 -8.79
CA GLU A 120 5.21 15.49 -8.50
C GLU A 120 6.31 14.51 -8.05
N LEU A 121 5.93 13.31 -7.58
CA LEU A 121 6.83 12.31 -7.04
C LEU A 121 7.11 11.14 -8.00
N VAL A 122 6.12 10.76 -8.81
CA VAL A 122 6.21 9.65 -9.77
C VAL A 122 5.47 9.99 -11.06
N PRO A 123 5.94 9.51 -12.23
CA PRO A 123 5.26 9.73 -13.51
C PRO A 123 3.91 9.00 -13.54
N THR A 124 2.84 9.72 -13.22
CA THR A 124 1.47 9.18 -13.10
C THR A 124 0.86 8.76 -14.42
N ASP A 125 1.35 9.27 -15.56
CA ASP A 125 0.82 8.95 -16.90
C ASP A 125 0.99 7.47 -17.27
N ARG A 126 1.96 6.81 -16.64
CA ARG A 126 2.23 5.37 -16.83
C ARG A 126 1.54 4.49 -15.79
N LEU A 127 0.91 5.09 -14.78
CA LEU A 127 0.23 4.35 -13.71
C LEU A 127 -1.21 4.03 -14.12
N GLN A 128 -1.58 2.76 -14.03
CA GLN A 128 -2.96 2.30 -14.23
C GLN A 128 -3.82 2.61 -12.99
N ILE A 129 -4.03 3.91 -12.72
CA ILE A 129 -4.87 4.39 -11.62
C ILE A 129 -6.34 4.17 -12.01
N PRO A 130 -7.13 3.40 -11.23
CA PRO A 130 -8.53 3.13 -11.56
C PRO A 130 -9.39 4.39 -11.58
N ASP A 131 -10.40 4.41 -12.45
CA ASP A 131 -11.28 5.57 -12.63
C ASP A 131 -12.00 5.99 -11.35
N ALA A 132 -12.39 5.02 -10.50
CA ALA A 132 -13.00 5.31 -9.21
C ALA A 132 -12.11 6.18 -8.31
N VAL A 133 -10.79 5.97 -8.34
CA VAL A 133 -9.81 6.79 -7.60
C VAL A 133 -9.71 8.18 -8.20
N ARG A 134 -9.73 8.30 -9.53
CA ARG A 134 -9.67 9.60 -10.23
C ARG A 134 -10.92 10.43 -9.96
N GLN A 135 -12.09 9.80 -9.97
CA GLN A 135 -13.37 10.44 -9.65
C GLN A 135 -13.40 10.90 -8.19
N PHE A 136 -12.89 10.08 -7.26
CA PHE A 136 -12.76 10.45 -5.85
C PHE A 136 -11.86 11.67 -5.67
N ASP A 137 -10.67 11.70 -6.29
CA ASP A 137 -9.75 12.86 -6.24
C ASP A 137 -10.41 14.13 -6.81
N ALA A 138 -11.12 14.03 -7.93
CA ALA A 138 -11.84 15.16 -8.52
C ALA A 138 -12.95 15.70 -7.60
N GLY A 139 -13.61 14.82 -6.85
CA GLY A 139 -14.62 15.20 -5.86
C GLY A 139 -14.04 15.94 -4.64
N LEU A 140 -12.79 15.66 -4.25
CA LEU A 140 -12.11 16.36 -3.14
C LEU A 140 -11.69 17.79 -3.49
N ARG A 141 -11.60 18.12 -4.79
CA ARG A 141 -11.23 19.46 -5.27
C ARG A 141 -12.42 20.42 -5.41
N ARG A 142 -13.64 19.93 -5.13
CA ARG A 142 -14.86 20.73 -5.08
C ARG A 142 -15.13 21.19 -3.66
#